data_AF-X1TP21-F1
#
_entry.id   AF-X1TP21-F1
#
_cell.length_a   1.000
_cell.length_b   1.000
_cell.length_c   1.000
_cell.angle_alpha   90.00
_cell.angle_beta   90.00
_cell.angle_gamma   90.00
#
_symmetry.space_group_name_H-M   'P 1'
#
loop_
_entity.id
_entity.type
_entity.pdbx_description
1 polymer ?
#
loop_
_entity_poly.entity_id
_entity_poly.type
_entity_poly.pdbx_seq_one_letter_code
_entity_poly.pdbx_strand_id
1 'polypeptide(L)' 'GYGRYHYQENIQFCRQSRGSLYELIDHVDVAEECQYIDKNQAETLIEQIKTAIRILNGYLKYLKNRKDTE' A
#
# COMPACT_ATOMS: atom_id res chain seq x y z
N GLY A 1 -8.78 6.99 -5.92
CA GLY A 1 -8.63 5.81 -6.77
C GLY A 1 -8.68 6.21 -8.22
N TYR A 2 -8.25 5.34 -9.12
CA TYR A 2 -8.33 5.57 -10.56
C TYR A 2 -9.74 6.05 -10.96
N GLY A 3 -9.83 7.09 -11.80
CA GLY A 3 -11.09 7.71 -12.23
C GLY A 3 -11.68 8.75 -11.28
N ARG A 4 -11.04 9.07 -10.14
CA ARG A 4 -11.46 10.21 -9.31
C ARG A 4 -10.78 11.50 -9.76
N TYR A 5 -11.58 12.54 -9.98
CA TYR A 5 -11.15 13.82 -10.55
C TYR A 5 -10.62 14.81 -9.50
N HIS A 6 -10.82 14.55 -8.20
CA HIS A 6 -10.35 15.44 -7.13
C HIS A 6 -9.19 14.85 -6.34
N TYR A 7 -8.15 15.66 -6.12
CA TYR A 7 -6.96 15.27 -5.35
C TYR A 7 -7.31 14.84 -3.92
N GLN A 8 -8.26 15.52 -3.25
CA GLN A 8 -8.67 15.19 -1.89
C GLN A 8 -9.23 13.77 -1.77
N GLU A 9 -10.12 13.37 -2.67
CA GLU A 9 -10.70 12.03 -2.67
C GLU A 9 -9.67 10.96 -3.05
N ASN A 10 -8.75 11.29 -3.97
CA ASN A 10 -7.64 10.41 -4.30
C ASN A 10 -6.72 10.17 -3.11
N ILE A 11 -6.37 11.22 -2.35
CA ILE A 11 -5.58 11.12 -1.13
C ILE A 11 -6.28 10.25 -0.10
N GLN A 12 -7.59 10.43 0.11
CA GLN A 12 -8.35 9.61 1.06
C GLN A 12 -8.33 8.13 0.68
N PHE A 13 -8.56 7.82 -0.59
CA PHE A 13 -8.51 6.45 -1.09
C PHE A 13 -7.12 5.84 -0.94
N CYS A 14 -6.06 6.57 -1.29
CA CYS A 14 -4.69 6.10 -1.13
C CYS A 14 -4.31 5.85 0.34
N ARG A 15 -4.90 6.57 1.30
CA ARG A 15 -4.71 6.26 2.73
C ARG A 15 -5.34 4.92 3.11
N GLN A 16 -6.53 4.61 2.59
CA GLN A 16 -7.17 3.31 2.78
C GLN A 16 -6.33 2.19 2.17
N SER A 17 -5.90 2.34 0.91
CA SER A 17 -5.02 1.37 0.25
C SER A 17 -3.72 1.14 1.02
N ARG A 18 -3.16 2.19 1.63
CA ARG A 18 -1.96 2.05 2.48
C ARG A 18 -2.24 1.24 3.73
N GLY A 19 -3.39 1.43 4.37
CA GLY A 19 -3.83 0.60 5.51
C GLY A 19 -3.91 -0.87 5.11
N SER A 20 -4.60 -1.17 4.01
CA SER A 20 -4.72 -2.55 3.51
C SER A 20 -3.40 -3.19 3.13
N LEU A 21 -2.39 -2.43 2.70
CA LEU A 21 -1.05 -2.97 2.46
C LEU A 21 -0.35 -3.38 3.75
N TYR A 22 -0.57 -2.69 4.87
CA TYR A 22 -0.03 -3.10 6.17
C TYR A 22 -0.76 -4.33 6.71
N GLU A 23 -2.09 -4.37 6.60
CA GLU A 23 -2.89 -5.56 6.95
C GLU A 23 -2.46 -6.79 6.14
N LEU A 24 -2.07 -6.61 4.87
CA LEU A 24 -1.58 -7.70 4.04
C LEU A 24 -0.24 -8.27 4.53
N ILE A 25 0.61 -7.49 5.20
CA ILE A 25 1.84 -8.02 5.82
C ILE A 25 1.44 -9.01 6.93
N ASP A 26 0.53 -8.61 7.81
CA ASP A 26 0.04 -9.48 8.89
C ASP A 26 -0.59 -10.77 8.32
N HIS A 27 -1.32 -10.68 7.21
CA HIS A 27 -1.87 -11.86 6.53
C HIS A 27 -0.80 -12.78 5.95
N VAL A 28 0.31 -12.24 5.44
CA VAL A 28 1.44 -13.05 4.96
C VAL A 28 2.13 -13.75 6.13
N ASP A 29 2.34 -13.04 7.24
CA ASP A 29 2.94 -13.62 8.46
C ASP A 29 2.07 -14.78 8.98
N VAL A 30 0.74 -14.59 9.09
CA VAL A 30 -0.19 -15.65 9.49
C VAL A 30 -0.17 -16.84 8.52
N ALA A 31 -0.06 -16.57 7.21
CA ALA A 31 0.02 -17.62 6.21
C ALA A 31 1.31 -18.45 6.30
N GLU A 32 2.44 -17.82 6.64
CA GLU A 32 3.71 -18.49 6.92
C GLU A 32 3.61 -19.36 8.18
N GLU A 33 3.09 -18.79 9.28
CA GLU A 33 2.91 -19.50 10.55
C GLU A 33 2.01 -20.73 10.42
N CYS A 34 0.94 -20.60 9.62
CA CYS A 34 0.02 -21.69 9.31
C CYS A 34 0.56 -22.66 8.24
N GLN A 35 1.79 -22.48 7.77
CA GLN A 35 2.47 -23.29 6.76
C GLN A 35 1.72 -23.37 5.41
N TYR A 36 0.94 -22.34 5.06
CA TYR A 36 0.31 -22.23 3.74
C TYR A 36 1.29 -21.75 2.66
N ILE A 37 2.34 -21.05 3.07
CA ILE A 37 3.47 -20.61 2.24
C ILE A 37 4.77 -20.89 2.97
N ASP A 38 5.87 -21.02 2.22
CA ASP A 38 7.20 -21.13 2.82
C ASP A 38 7.81 -19.75 3.13
N LYS A 39 8.84 -19.75 3.96
CA LYS A 39 9.53 -18.54 4.40
C LYS A 39 10.08 -17.69 3.24
N ASN A 40 10.60 -18.31 2.18
CA ASN A 40 11.15 -17.55 1.05
C ASN A 40 10.01 -16.87 0.27
N GLN A 41 8.86 -17.53 0.14
CA GLN A 41 7.66 -16.93 -0.45
C GLN A 41 7.15 -15.77 0.41
N ALA A 42 7.07 -15.94 1.73
CA ALA A 42 6.66 -14.90 2.67
C ALA A 42 7.58 -13.67 2.59
N GLU A 43 8.91 -13.87 2.64
CA GLU A 43 9.90 -12.80 2.52
C GLU A 43 9.74 -12.04 1.18
N THR A 44 9.59 -12.77 0.07
CA THR A 44 9.38 -12.17 -1.26
C THR A 44 8.11 -11.32 -1.31
N LEU A 45 7.00 -11.83 -0.77
CA LEU A 45 5.72 -11.10 -0.73
C LEU A 45 5.84 -9.83 0.14
N ILE A 46 6.45 -9.93 1.31
CA ILE A 46 6.65 -8.80 2.22
C ILE A 46 7.52 -7.72 1.55
N GLU A 47 8.56 -8.10 0.79
CA GLU A 47 9.38 -7.15 0.04
C GLU A 47 8.59 -6.42 -1.06
N GLN A 48 7.73 -7.14 -1.78
CA GLN A 48 6.84 -6.55 -2.79
C GLN A 48 5.84 -5.59 -2.15
N ILE A 49 5.23 -5.97 -1.02
CA ILE A 49 4.29 -5.12 -0.27
C ILE A 49 4.99 -3.85 0.23
N LYS A 50 6.19 -3.98 0.82
CA LYS A 50 7.01 -2.82 1.25
C LYS A 50 7.35 -1.89 0.09
N THR A 51 7.62 -2.44 -1.09
CA THR A 51 7.87 -1.67 -2.31
C THR A 51 6.61 -0.90 -2.74
N ALA A 52 5.44 -1.55 -2.73
CA ALA A 52 4.17 -0.89 -3.01
C ALA A 52 3.86 0.25 -2.03
N ILE A 53 4.11 0.05 -0.72
CA ILE A 53 3.96 1.09 0.31
C ILE A 53 4.86 2.31 0.00
N ARG A 54 6.11 2.09 -0.38
CA ARG A 54 7.05 3.18 -0.75
C ARG A 54 6.53 3.99 -1.94
N ILE A 55 6.10 3.31 -3.01
CA ILE A 55 5.55 3.95 -4.21
C ILE A 55 4.29 4.75 -3.86
N LEU A 56 3.37 4.14 -3.08
CA LEU A 56 2.13 4.78 -2.67
C LEU A 56 2.37 6.02 -1.80
N ASN A 57 3.36 5.99 -0.91
CA ASN A 57 3.76 7.15 -0.12
C ASN A 57 4.31 8.29 -1.00
N GLY A 58 5.11 7.96 -2.02
CA GLY A 58 5.57 8.92 -3.01
C GLY A 58 4.41 9.56 -3.78
N TYR A 59 3.46 8.75 -4.21
CA TYR A 59 2.25 9.22 -4.90
C TYR A 59 1.36 10.10 -4.01
N LEU A 60 1.16 9.72 -2.74
CA LEU A 60 0.45 10.53 -1.75
C LEU A 60 1.11 11.91 -1.56
N LYS A 61 2.44 11.97 -1.52
CA LYS A 61 3.18 13.24 -1.44
C LYS A 61 2.94 14.10 -2.68
N TYR A 62 3.03 13.49 -3.87
CA TYR A 62 2.74 14.17 -5.14
C TYR A 62 1.32 14.75 -5.17
N LEU A 63 0.31 13.96 -4.82
CA LEU A 63 -1.09 14.40 -4.82
C LEU A 63 -1.35 15.56 -3.85
N LYS A 64 -0.73 15.52 -2.66
CA LYS A 64 -0.82 16.62 -1.69
C LYS A 64 -0.24 17.91 -2.26
N ASN A 65 0.97 17.85 -2.82
CA ASN A 65 1.61 19.02 -3.42
C ASN A 65 0.78 19.60 -4.58
N ARG A 66 0.17 18.74 -5.41
CA ARG A 66 -0.71 19.17 -6.50
C ARG A 66 -1.96 19.87 -5.97
N LYS A 67 -2.60 19.32 -4.93
CA LYS A 67 -3.75 19.94 -4.27
C LYS A 67 -3.42 21.30 -3.68
N ASP A 68 -2.24 21.47 -3.10
CA ASP A 68 -1.83 22.74 -2.48
C ASP A 68 -1.43 23.81 -3.52
N THR A 69 -1.22 23.41 -4.78
CA THR A 69 -0.90 24.32 -5.91
C THR A 69 -2.14 24.71 -6.72
N GLU A 70 -3.26 23.99 -6.59
CA GLU A 70 -4.59 24.36 -7.09
C GLU A 70 -5.29 25.36 -6.15
#